data_AF-S2RCZ7-F1
#
_entry.id   AF-S2RCZ7-F1
#
_cell.length_a   1.000
_cell.length_b   1.000
_cell.length_c   1.000
_cell.angle_alpha   90.00
_cell.angle_beta   90.00
_cell.angle_gamma   90.00
#
_symmetry.space_group_name_H-M   'P 1'
#
loop_
_entity.id
_entity.type
_entity.pdbx_description
1 polymer ?
#
loop_
_entity_poly.entity_id
_entity_poly.type
_entity_poly.pdbx_seq_one_letter_code
_entity_poly.pdbx_strand_id
1 'polypeptide(L)'
;MLFEKLPREKVFRDPVHNYVHVQHRVILDLINTPEFQRLRRIKQLGVSDYVFQGAEHTRFAHSLGVYEIAREMCDNFVNNYPTQTPGDGLWDDAERPVVLCAALLHDIGHGAYSHTFEHIFDTDHEAITRAILTDPHTNVNKILRGVGPEFPEMVASVINHTYPNPQVVQMIS
;
A
#
# COMPACT_ATOMS: atom_id res chain seq x y z
N MET A 1 12.55 -15.98 6.94
CA MET A 1 12.53 -15.16 5.70
C MET A 1 11.25 -14.33 5.69
N LEU A 2 11.06 -13.52 6.72
CA LEU A 2 9.89 -12.68 6.95
C LEU A 2 10.40 -11.25 7.00
N PHE A 3 9.84 -10.38 6.15
CA PHE A 3 10.07 -8.93 6.16
C PHE A 3 11.56 -8.51 6.32
N GLU A 4 12.44 -9.08 5.48
CA GLU A 4 13.88 -8.84 5.55
C GLU A 4 14.25 -7.38 5.27
N LYS A 5 15.18 -6.84 6.06
CA LYS A 5 15.75 -5.50 5.82
C LYS A 5 16.71 -5.50 4.64
N LEU A 6 16.69 -4.43 3.86
CA LEU A 6 17.65 -4.17 2.81
C LEU A 6 19.06 -3.94 3.42
N PRO A 7 20.14 -4.33 2.72
CA PRO A 7 21.50 -4.07 3.18
C PRO A 7 21.82 -2.57 3.30
N ARG A 8 21.11 -1.75 2.53
CA ARG A 8 21.12 -0.29 2.62
C ARG A 8 19.72 0.23 2.35
N GLU A 9 19.29 1.21 3.12
CA GLU A 9 18.03 1.89 2.90
C GLU A 9 17.96 2.48 1.49
N LYS A 10 16.83 2.26 0.82
CA LYS A 10 16.52 2.86 -0.47
C LYS A 10 15.64 4.06 -0.23
N VAL A 11 16.12 5.23 -0.61
CA VAL A 11 15.32 6.46 -0.60
C VAL A 11 14.80 6.80 -2.00
N PHE A 12 13.58 7.31 -2.05
CA PHE A 12 12.99 7.96 -3.22
C PHE A 12 12.78 9.43 -2.91
N ARG A 13 13.14 10.31 -3.84
CA ARG A 13 12.88 11.75 -3.67
C ARG A 13 11.40 11.99 -3.95
N ASP A 14 10.74 12.70 -3.05
CA ASP A 14 9.32 13.03 -3.16
C ASP A 14 9.13 14.51 -2.81
N PRO A 15 8.37 15.30 -3.61
CA PRO A 15 8.20 16.73 -3.35
C PRO A 15 7.27 17.05 -2.18
N VAL A 16 6.45 16.10 -1.71
CA VAL A 16 5.49 16.29 -0.60
C VAL A 16 6.14 15.90 0.72
N HIS A 17 6.76 14.72 0.77
CA HIS A 17 7.35 14.14 1.99
C HIS A 17 8.87 14.33 2.08
N ASN A 18 9.50 15.02 1.13
CA ASN A 18 10.94 15.11 0.88
C ASN A 18 11.59 13.78 0.46
N TYR A 19 11.37 12.72 1.24
CA TYR A 19 11.90 11.39 0.98
C TYR A 19 10.89 10.32 1.39
N VAL A 20 10.80 9.27 0.58
CA VAL A 20 10.14 8.01 0.94
C VAL A 20 11.22 6.98 1.25
N HIS A 21 11.15 6.38 2.44
CA HIS A 21 12.18 5.52 3.01
C HIS A 21 11.78 4.05 2.92
N VAL A 22 12.46 3.30 2.07
CA VAL A 22 12.21 1.87 1.90
C VAL A 22 13.34 1.08 2.54
N GLN A 23 12.99 0.37 3.62
CA GLN A 23 13.93 -0.43 4.41
C GLN A 23 13.73 -1.94 4.22
N HIS A 24 12.60 -2.38 3.67
CA HIS A 24 12.23 -3.79 3.60
C HIS A 24 12.26 -4.32 2.17
N ARG A 25 12.82 -5.52 1.97
CA ARG A 25 12.96 -6.18 0.67
C ARG A 25 11.62 -6.33 -0.04
N VAL A 26 10.62 -6.86 0.68
CA VAL A 26 9.26 -7.07 0.13
C VAL A 26 8.65 -5.79 -0.40
N ILE A 27 8.82 -4.65 0.28
CA ILE A 27 8.30 -3.36 -0.18
C ILE A 27 9.00 -2.92 -1.46
N LEU A 28 10.33 -3.03 -1.52
CA LEU A 28 11.08 -2.69 -2.73
C LEU A 28 10.69 -3.60 -3.91
N ASP A 29 10.48 -4.89 -3.65
CA ASP A 29 10.10 -5.85 -4.67
C ASP A 29 8.67 -5.57 -5.17
N LEU A 30 7.72 -5.27 -4.27
CA LEU A 30 6.36 -4.85 -4.62
C LEU A 30 6.36 -3.59 -5.49
N ILE A 31 7.16 -2.58 -5.11
CA ILE A 31 7.32 -1.34 -5.91
C ILE A 31 7.78 -1.67 -7.33
N ASN A 32 8.65 -2.68 -7.50
CA ASN A 32 9.21 -3.03 -8.80
C ASN A 32 8.31 -3.94 -9.66
N THR A 33 7.17 -4.39 -9.14
CA THR A 33 6.24 -5.22 -9.93
C THR A 33 5.65 -4.47 -11.12
N PRO A 34 5.39 -5.15 -12.26
CA PRO A 34 4.66 -4.56 -13.38
C PRO A 34 3.31 -3.95 -12.99
N GLU A 35 2.59 -4.63 -12.08
CA GLU A 35 1.28 -4.23 -11.55
C GLU A 35 1.37 -2.90 -10.81
N PHE A 36 2.40 -2.68 -9.99
CA PHE A 36 2.59 -1.40 -9.30
C PHE A 36 3.19 -0.32 -10.22
N GLN A 37 4.18 -0.68 -11.05
CA GLN A 37 4.78 0.26 -12.00
C GLN A 37 3.78 0.80 -13.03
N ARG A 38 2.66 0.09 -13.27
CA ARG A 38 1.58 0.60 -14.13
C ARG A 38 0.95 1.90 -13.63
N LEU A 39 0.96 2.11 -12.32
CA LEU A 39 0.37 3.29 -11.69
C LEU A 39 1.06 4.59 -12.11
N ARG A 40 2.30 4.53 -12.64
CA ARG A 40 2.99 5.68 -13.24
C ARG A 40 2.28 6.25 -14.48
N ARG A 41 1.41 5.47 -15.10
CA ARG A 41 0.67 5.85 -16.31
C ARG A 41 -0.77 6.28 -16.00
N ILE A 42 -1.13 6.35 -14.72
CA ILE A 42 -2.48 6.67 -14.25
C ILE A 42 -2.41 7.92 -13.38
N LYS A 43 -3.04 9.01 -13.83
CA LYS A 43 -3.15 10.25 -13.06
C LYS A 43 -4.02 10.03 -11.82
N GLN A 44 -3.64 10.64 -10.70
CA GLN A 44 -4.41 10.57 -9.46
C GLN A 44 -5.77 11.25 -9.61
N LEU A 45 -5.79 12.46 -10.19
CA LEU A 45 -6.97 13.33 -10.23
C LEU A 45 -7.68 13.35 -11.59
N GLY A 46 -7.54 12.29 -12.38
CA GLY A 46 -8.22 12.14 -13.66
C GLY A 46 -7.91 13.26 -14.65
N VAL A 47 -8.92 14.09 -14.95
CA VAL A 47 -8.87 15.23 -15.89
C VAL A 47 -8.69 16.58 -15.18
N SER A 48 -8.33 16.59 -13.89
CA SER A 48 -8.19 17.86 -13.14
C SER A 48 -7.06 18.74 -13.67
N ASP A 49 -6.10 18.17 -14.39
CA ASP A 49 -5.00 18.88 -15.03
C ASP A 49 -5.44 19.88 -16.11
N TYR A 50 -6.63 19.69 -16.68
CA TYR A 50 -7.22 20.66 -17.61
C TYR A 50 -7.65 21.98 -16.94
N VAL A 51 -7.84 21.97 -15.62
CA VAL A 51 -8.16 23.17 -14.82
C VAL A 51 -6.95 23.63 -14.02
N PHE A 52 -6.23 22.68 -13.42
CA PHE A 52 -5.06 22.91 -12.57
C PHE A 52 -3.82 22.25 -13.20
N GLN A 53 -3.02 22.97 -13.98
CA GLN A 53 -1.96 22.36 -14.80
C GLN A 53 -0.89 21.59 -13.99
N GLY A 54 -0.78 21.82 -12.67
CA GLY A 54 0.11 21.05 -11.79
C GLY A 54 -0.45 19.69 -11.32
N ALA A 55 -1.73 19.38 -11.58
CA ALA A 55 -2.40 18.16 -11.13
C ALA A 55 -2.06 16.91 -11.97
N GLU A 56 -0.79 16.77 -12.36
CA GLU A 56 -0.29 15.68 -13.21
C GLU A 56 0.27 14.49 -12.42
N HIS A 57 0.27 14.57 -11.09
CA HIS A 57 0.80 13.51 -10.23
C HIS A 57 0.03 12.19 -10.43
N THR A 58 0.79 11.11 -10.35
CA THR A 58 0.32 9.75 -10.69
C THR A 58 -0.07 8.99 -9.43
N ARG A 59 -0.91 7.97 -9.58
CA ARG A 59 -1.25 7.03 -8.50
C ARG A 59 0.00 6.37 -7.90
N PHE A 60 1.05 6.16 -8.70
CA PHE A 60 2.32 5.64 -8.19
C PHE A 60 2.95 6.52 -7.11
N ALA A 61 2.97 7.85 -7.33
CA ALA A 61 3.54 8.78 -6.36
C ALA A 61 2.68 8.86 -5.10
N HIS A 62 1.35 8.90 -5.27
CA HIS A 62 0.38 8.84 -4.18
C HIS A 62 0.57 7.58 -3.31
N SER A 63 0.60 6.39 -3.92
CA SER A 63 0.79 5.13 -3.20
C SER A 63 2.11 5.06 -2.42
N LEU A 64 3.19 5.66 -2.94
CA LEU A 64 4.45 5.79 -2.19
C LEU A 64 4.33 6.75 -1.00
N GLY A 65 3.59 7.85 -1.16
CA GLY A 65 3.32 8.80 -0.07
C GLY A 65 2.47 8.19 1.05
N VAL A 66 1.41 7.45 0.70
CA VAL A 66 0.59 6.71 1.68
C VAL A 66 1.43 5.68 2.44
N TYR A 67 2.28 4.93 1.74
CA TYR A 67 3.26 4.05 2.37
C TYR A 67 4.18 4.79 3.35
N GLU A 68 4.71 5.96 2.98
CA GLU A 68 5.62 6.72 3.85
C GLU A 68 4.92 7.21 5.12
N ILE A 69 3.70 7.74 4.99
CA ILE A 69 2.90 8.18 6.14
C ILE A 69 2.61 6.99 7.07
N ALA A 70 2.19 5.85 6.51
CA ALA A 70 1.94 4.65 7.31
C ALA A 70 3.20 4.16 8.03
N ARG A 71 4.38 4.25 7.38
CA ARG A 71 5.68 3.94 7.99
C ARG A 71 5.99 4.86 9.18
N GLU A 72 5.82 6.17 9.01
CA GLU A 72 6.00 7.13 10.11
C GLU A 72 5.02 6.91 11.25
N MET A 73 3.76 6.56 10.96
CA MET A 73 2.77 6.20 11.97
C MET A 73 3.19 4.96 12.76
N CYS A 74 3.61 3.87 12.09
CA CYS A 74 4.11 2.68 12.77
C CYS A 74 5.34 3.00 13.66
N ASP A 75 6.27 3.83 13.18
CA ASP A 75 7.42 4.27 13.99
C ASP A 75 6.99 5.04 15.24
N ASN A 76 6.06 5.97 15.09
CA ASN A 76 5.52 6.73 16.21
C ASN A 76 4.78 5.83 17.21
N PHE A 77 4.02 4.85 16.74
CA PHE A 77 3.31 3.91 17.59
C PHE A 77 4.25 2.99 18.36
N VAL A 78 5.28 2.44 17.71
CA VAL A 78 6.31 1.63 18.41
C VAL A 78 7.02 2.42 19.49
N ASN A 79 7.37 3.68 19.22
CA ASN A 79 8.17 4.48 20.14
C ASN A 79 7.37 5.02 21.34
N ASN A 80 6.07 5.26 21.16
CA ASN A 80 5.26 5.97 22.16
C ASN A 80 4.13 5.12 22.76
N TYR A 81 3.63 4.13 22.02
CA TYR A 81 2.47 3.31 22.38
C TYR A 81 2.69 1.79 22.14
N PRO A 82 3.86 1.20 22.46
CA PRO A 82 4.08 -0.22 22.23
C PRO A 82 3.25 -1.09 23.17
N THR A 83 2.69 -2.17 22.63
CA THR A 83 1.99 -3.20 23.43
C THR A 83 2.94 -3.80 24.47
N GLN A 84 2.40 -3.96 25.68
CA GLN A 84 3.07 -4.60 26.81
C GLN A 84 2.55 -6.03 26.99
N THR A 85 1.28 -6.25 26.67
CA THR A 85 0.63 -7.56 26.71
C THR A 85 -0.40 -7.69 25.61
N PRO A 86 -0.60 -8.90 25.02
CA PRO A 86 -1.59 -9.08 23.96
C PRO A 86 -2.98 -8.58 24.35
N GLY A 87 -3.55 -7.69 23.53
CA GLY A 87 -4.91 -7.17 23.72
C GLY A 87 -5.04 -6.00 24.69
N ASP A 88 -3.95 -5.37 25.11
CA ASP A 88 -3.97 -4.17 25.96
C ASP A 88 -4.42 -2.87 25.24
N GLY A 89 -4.75 -2.95 23.95
CA GLY A 89 -5.20 -1.83 23.14
C GLY A 89 -4.08 -0.91 22.63
N LEU A 90 -2.82 -1.26 22.88
CA LEU A 90 -1.64 -0.57 22.36
C LEU A 90 -1.18 -1.20 21.03
N TRP A 91 -0.10 -0.67 20.45
CA TRP A 91 0.39 -1.08 19.13
C TRP A 91 1.27 -2.32 19.19
N ASP A 92 0.91 -3.35 18.43
CA ASP A 92 1.76 -4.50 18.15
C ASP A 92 2.49 -4.32 16.80
N ASP A 93 3.82 -4.20 16.84
CA ASP A 93 4.61 -4.00 15.62
C ASP A 93 4.66 -5.22 14.70
N ALA A 94 4.18 -6.38 15.17
CA ALA A 94 3.94 -7.53 14.29
C ALA A 94 2.96 -7.22 13.15
N GLU A 95 2.13 -6.17 13.29
CA GLU A 95 1.19 -5.70 12.27
C GLU A 95 1.84 -4.82 11.19
N ARG A 96 3.04 -4.29 11.44
CA ARG A 96 3.73 -3.40 10.49
C ARG A 96 3.81 -3.97 9.07
N PRO A 97 4.15 -5.25 8.84
CA PRO A 97 4.19 -5.82 7.50
C PRO A 97 2.88 -5.68 6.73
N VAL A 98 1.74 -6.01 7.37
CA VAL A 98 0.43 -5.96 6.70
C VAL A 98 0.02 -4.52 6.43
N VAL A 99 0.28 -3.62 7.38
CA VAL A 99 -0.02 -2.18 7.26
C VAL A 99 0.76 -1.56 6.10
N LEU A 100 2.07 -1.78 6.03
CA LEU A 100 2.92 -1.21 4.99
C LEU A 100 2.59 -1.76 3.60
N CYS A 101 2.27 -3.06 3.50
CA CYS A 101 1.86 -3.66 2.23
C CYS A 101 0.48 -3.13 1.80
N ALA A 102 -0.49 -3.03 2.71
CA ALA A 102 -1.82 -2.49 2.42
C ALA A 102 -1.73 -1.01 2.02
N ALA A 103 -0.97 -0.18 2.75
CA ALA A 103 -0.73 1.22 2.43
C ALA A 103 -0.18 1.41 1.02
N LEU A 104 0.84 0.63 0.67
CA LEU A 104 1.44 0.68 -0.67
C LEU A 104 0.45 0.25 -1.75
N LEU A 105 -0.34 -0.81 -1.51
CA LEU A 105 -1.11 -1.49 -2.54
C LEU A 105 -2.59 -1.07 -2.61
N HIS A 106 -3.08 -0.20 -1.72
CA HIS A 106 -4.51 0.14 -1.61
C HIS A 106 -5.14 0.54 -2.97
N ASP A 107 -4.40 1.32 -3.75
CA ASP A 107 -4.84 1.87 -5.03
C ASP A 107 -4.43 1.02 -6.25
N ILE A 108 -3.84 -0.17 -6.07
CA ILE A 108 -3.27 -0.94 -7.17
C ILE A 108 -4.32 -1.43 -8.19
N GLY A 109 -5.58 -1.51 -7.80
CA GLY A 109 -6.70 -1.91 -8.64
C GLY A 109 -7.23 -0.80 -9.57
N HIS A 110 -6.88 0.47 -9.35
CA HIS A 110 -7.42 1.56 -10.15
C HIS A 110 -7.06 1.49 -11.64
N GLY A 111 -8.06 1.76 -12.48
CA GLY A 111 -7.91 1.96 -13.92
C GLY A 111 -7.64 3.40 -14.32
N ALA A 112 -7.43 3.63 -15.62
CA ALA A 112 -7.35 4.97 -16.20
C ALA A 112 -8.67 5.74 -15.95
N TYR A 113 -8.59 7.03 -15.60
CA TYR A 113 -9.75 7.86 -15.23
C TYR A 113 -10.60 7.36 -14.05
N SER A 114 -10.15 6.30 -13.38
CA SER A 114 -10.66 5.82 -12.09
C SER A 114 -12.18 5.78 -12.02
N HIS A 115 -12.84 6.57 -11.16
CA HIS A 115 -14.29 6.54 -10.98
C HIS A 115 -15.11 6.78 -12.27
N THR A 116 -14.58 7.54 -13.23
CA THR A 116 -15.26 7.68 -14.53
C THR A 116 -15.31 6.36 -15.29
N PHE A 117 -14.23 5.57 -15.21
CA PHE A 117 -14.16 4.25 -15.83
C PHE A 117 -15.08 3.26 -15.12
N GLU A 118 -15.12 3.30 -13.79
CA GLU A 118 -16.02 2.47 -12.97
C GLU A 118 -17.48 2.67 -13.34
N HIS A 119 -17.92 3.92 -13.44
CA HIS A 119 -19.30 4.23 -13.80
C HIS A 119 -19.67 3.77 -15.22
N ILE A 120 -18.73 3.83 -16.18
CA ILE A 120 -19.00 3.49 -17.59
C ILE A 120 -18.94 1.98 -17.82
N PHE A 121 -18.00 1.28 -17.18
CA PHE A 121 -17.71 -0.14 -17.42
C PHE A 121 -18.14 -1.05 -16.27
N ASP A 122 -18.81 -0.53 -15.26
CA ASP A 122 -19.29 -1.25 -14.08
C ASP A 122 -18.16 -2.05 -13.38
N THR A 123 -17.00 -1.40 -13.23
CA THR A 123 -15.84 -1.99 -12.54
C THR A 123 -15.72 -1.47 -11.12
N ASP A 124 -15.20 -2.31 -10.22
CA ASP A 124 -14.90 -1.96 -8.83
C ASP A 124 -13.38 -2.06 -8.59
N HIS A 125 -12.71 -0.93 -8.36
CA HIS A 125 -11.27 -0.90 -8.13
C HIS A 125 -10.84 -1.68 -6.88
N GLU A 126 -11.65 -1.75 -5.81
CA GLU A 126 -11.31 -2.52 -4.63
C GLU A 126 -11.39 -4.03 -4.91
N ALA A 127 -12.42 -4.46 -5.66
CA ALA A 127 -12.51 -5.83 -6.13
C ALA A 127 -11.31 -6.21 -7.02
N ILE A 128 -10.87 -5.30 -7.89
CA ILE A 128 -9.68 -5.51 -8.72
C ILE A 128 -8.41 -5.51 -7.85
N THR A 129 -8.30 -4.62 -6.86
CA THR A 129 -7.18 -4.64 -5.90
C THR A 129 -7.10 -6.00 -5.22
N ARG A 130 -8.20 -6.50 -4.64
CA ARG A 130 -8.24 -7.82 -4.01
C ARG A 130 -7.86 -8.92 -4.99
N ALA A 131 -8.37 -8.90 -6.22
CA ALA A 131 -8.00 -9.88 -7.25
C ALA A 131 -6.50 -9.85 -7.57
N ILE A 132 -5.89 -8.67 -7.69
CA ILE A 132 -4.44 -8.56 -7.91
C ILE A 132 -3.64 -9.14 -6.73
N LEU A 133 -4.10 -8.89 -5.51
CA LEU A 133 -3.46 -9.37 -4.29
C LEU A 133 -3.56 -10.89 -4.15
N THR A 134 -4.69 -11.50 -4.50
CA THR A 134 -4.98 -12.92 -4.21
C THR A 134 -4.79 -13.86 -5.40
N ASP A 135 -4.72 -13.36 -6.64
CA ASP A 135 -4.47 -14.18 -7.83
C ASP A 135 -3.02 -14.71 -7.86
N PRO A 136 -2.79 -16.04 -7.80
CA PRO A 136 -1.45 -16.64 -7.80
C PRO A 136 -0.61 -16.38 -9.06
N HIS A 137 -1.21 -15.89 -10.13
CA HIS A 137 -0.50 -15.57 -11.37
C HIS A 137 0.18 -14.20 -11.34
N THR A 138 -0.23 -13.28 -10.46
CA THR A 138 0.35 -11.93 -10.37
C THR A 138 1.72 -11.95 -9.69
N ASN A 139 2.56 -10.97 -10.02
CA ASN A 139 3.86 -10.81 -9.37
C ASN A 139 3.70 -10.34 -7.91
N VAL A 140 2.69 -9.50 -7.68
CA VAL A 140 2.33 -9.00 -6.34
C VAL A 140 2.00 -10.17 -5.42
N ASN A 141 1.11 -11.07 -5.82
CA ASN A 141 0.75 -12.23 -5.02
C ASN A 141 1.98 -13.11 -4.72
N LYS A 142 2.81 -13.40 -5.73
CA LYS A 142 4.02 -14.21 -5.55
C LYS A 142 4.96 -13.63 -4.49
N ILE A 143 5.12 -12.30 -4.46
CA ILE A 143 5.92 -11.60 -3.45
C ILE A 143 5.25 -11.67 -2.08
N LEU A 144 3.94 -11.42 -1.99
CA LEU A 144 3.19 -11.49 -0.74
C LEU A 144 3.21 -12.91 -0.14
N ARG A 145 3.06 -13.95 -0.96
CA ARG A 145 3.18 -15.36 -0.53
C ARG A 145 4.58 -15.71 -0.04
N GLY A 146 5.60 -14.99 -0.50
CA GLY A 146 6.96 -15.09 0.02
C GLY A 146 7.08 -14.64 1.48
N VAL A 147 6.18 -13.77 1.96
CA VAL A 147 6.08 -13.40 3.39
C VAL A 147 5.37 -14.51 4.17
N GLY A 148 4.25 -15.02 3.66
CA GLY A 148 3.54 -16.14 4.24
C GLY A 148 2.37 -16.60 3.36
N PRO A 149 1.93 -17.86 3.46
CA PRO A 149 0.91 -18.41 2.57
C PRO A 149 -0.45 -17.69 2.66
N GLU A 150 -0.81 -17.21 3.85
CA GLU A 150 -2.07 -16.48 4.12
C GLU A 150 -1.91 -14.95 4.01
N PHE A 151 -0.67 -14.46 3.89
CA PHE A 151 -0.37 -13.03 3.90
C PHE A 151 -1.07 -12.24 2.78
N PRO A 152 -1.24 -12.75 1.53
CA PRO A 152 -2.01 -12.04 0.52
C PRO A 152 -3.46 -11.77 0.94
N GLU A 153 -4.11 -12.74 1.58
CA GLU A 153 -5.49 -12.59 2.09
C GLU A 153 -5.55 -11.62 3.26
N MET A 154 -4.55 -11.62 4.15
CA MET A 154 -4.44 -10.64 5.22
C MET A 154 -4.41 -9.21 4.66
N VAL A 155 -3.52 -8.94 3.70
CA VAL A 155 -3.42 -7.61 3.05
C VAL A 155 -4.73 -7.25 2.33
N ALA A 156 -5.33 -8.18 1.60
CA ALA A 156 -6.61 -7.96 0.91
C ALA A 156 -7.74 -7.64 1.89
N SER A 157 -7.75 -8.26 3.07
CA SER A 157 -8.77 -8.04 4.09
C SER A 157 -8.67 -6.66 4.76
N VAL A 158 -7.49 -6.01 4.76
CA VAL A 158 -7.35 -4.61 5.21
C VAL A 158 -8.08 -3.68 4.23
N ILE A 159 -7.87 -3.89 2.93
CA ILE A 159 -8.56 -3.12 1.88
C ILE A 159 -10.08 -3.37 1.92
N ASN A 160 -10.50 -4.57 2.28
CA ASN A 160 -11.91 -4.92 2.43
C ASN A 160 -12.54 -4.50 3.79
N HIS A 161 -11.78 -3.82 4.65
CA HIS A 161 -12.18 -3.43 6.02
C HIS A 161 -12.62 -4.60 6.93
N THR A 162 -12.17 -5.82 6.64
CA THR A 162 -12.49 -7.03 7.41
C THR A 162 -11.30 -7.55 8.22
N TYR A 163 -10.15 -6.88 8.18
CA TYR A 163 -9.00 -7.27 9.01
C TYR A 163 -9.33 -7.11 10.50
N PRO A 164 -8.97 -8.06 11.39
CA PRO A 164 -9.45 -8.07 12.77
C PRO A 164 -9.00 -6.89 13.62
N ASN A 165 -7.81 -6.34 13.34
CA ASN A 165 -7.25 -5.24 14.12
C ASN A 165 -7.74 -3.88 13.58
N PRO A 166 -8.60 -3.15 14.32
CA PRO A 166 -9.15 -1.89 13.84
C PRO A 166 -8.10 -0.79 13.70
N GLN A 167 -7.00 -0.85 14.46
CA GLN A 167 -5.89 0.11 14.32
C GLN A 167 -5.29 0.02 12.90
N VAL A 168 -5.11 -1.21 12.40
CA VAL A 168 -4.58 -1.47 11.05
C VAL A 168 -5.52 -0.95 9.96
N VAL A 169 -6.82 -1.22 10.08
CA VAL A 169 -7.82 -0.77 9.09
C VAL A 169 -7.90 0.75 9.06
N GLN A 170 -8.04 1.40 10.23
CA GLN A 170 -8.22 2.85 10.36
C GLN A 170 -7.00 3.68 9.94
N MET A 171 -5.80 3.07 9.93
CA MET A 171 -4.61 3.73 9.39
C MET A 171 -4.66 3.90 7.87
N ILE A 172 -5.40 3.04 7.18
CA ILE A 172 -5.39 2.95 5.71
C ILE A 172 -6.70 3.47 5.11
N SER A 173 -7.84 3.25 5.77
CA SER A 173 -9.17 3.64 5.30
C SER A 173 -10.08 4.19 6.38
#